data_AF-A0A959WEB3-F1
#
_entry.id   AF-A0A959WEB3-F1
#
_cell.length_a   1.000
_cell.length_b   1.000
_cell.length_c   1.000
_cell.angle_alpha   90.00
_cell.angle_beta   90.00
_cell.angle_gamma   90.00
#
_symmetry.space_group_name_H-M   'P 1'
#
loop_
_entity.id
_entity.type
_entity.pdbx_description
1 polymer ?
#
loop_
_entity_poly.entity_id
_entity_poly.type
_entity_poly.pdbx_seq_one_letter_code
_entity_poly.pdbx_strand_id
1 'polypeptide(L)' 'MKDRVSLAAGLACLLVGAVFGLDQLGVIDLSAGLVAAVVCAAAGLVLVVSGLEPGDGGAGRGDR' A
#
# COMPACT_ATOMS: atom_id res chain seq x y z
N MET A 1 -1.91 13.37 10.23
CA MET A 1 -2.49 12.00 10.10
C MET A 1 -2.88 11.68 8.66
N LYS A 2 -3.61 12.57 7.97
CA LYS A 2 -3.98 12.39 6.56
C LYS A 2 -2.79 12.35 5.60
N ASP A 3 -1.67 12.99 5.95
CA ASP A 3 -0.52 13.15 5.05
C ASP A 3 0.17 11.83 4.71
N ARG A 4 0.41 10.95 5.70
CA ARG A 4 1.12 9.68 5.47
C ARG A 4 0.28 8.69 4.68
N VAL A 5 -1.01 8.57 5.00
CA VAL A 5 -1.96 7.70 4.28
C VAL A 5 -2.17 8.23 2.86
N SER A 6 -2.32 9.54 2.69
CA SER A 6 -2.46 10.15 1.36
C SER A 6 -1.18 10.01 0.53
N LEU A 7 -0.01 10.09 1.15
CA LEU A 7 1.28 9.88 0.49
C LEU A 7 1.49 8.41 0.12
N ALA A 8 1.11 7.47 0.98
CA ALA A 8 1.14 6.04 0.69
C ALA A 8 0.15 5.67 -0.44
N ALA A 9 -1.05 6.24 -0.45
CA ALA A 9 -2.03 6.04 -1.52
C ALA A 9 -1.53 6.62 -2.85
N GLY A 10 -0.93 7.82 -2.84
CA GLY A 10 -0.31 8.41 -4.02
C GLY A 10 0.86 7.59 -4.56
N LEU A 11 1.74 7.10 -3.67
CA LEU A 11 2.85 6.22 -4.03
C LEU A 11 2.36 4.90 -4.61
N ALA A 12 1.36 4.28 -3.99
CA ALA A 12 0.75 3.05 -4.48
C ALA A 12 0.15 3.24 -5.89
N CYS A 13 -0.55 4.35 -6.12
CA CYS A 13 -1.08 4.70 -7.44
C CYS A 13 0.04 4.86 -8.48
N LEU A 14 1.13 5.55 -8.13
CA LEU A 14 2.30 5.72 -8.99
C LEU A 14 2.95 4.38 -9.35
N LEU A 15 3.09 3.45 -8.40
CA LEU A 15 3.65 2.12 -8.64
C LEU A 15 2.76 1.30 -9.57
N VAL A 16 1.45 1.30 -9.36
CA VAL A 16 0.49 0.62 -10.24
C VAL A 16 0.58 1.19 -11.67
N GLY A 17 0.60 2.52 -11.81
CA GLY A 17 0.72 3.19 -13.10
C GLY A 17 2.05 2.91 -13.80
N ALA A 18 3.16 2.89 -13.06
CA ALA A 18 4.48 2.56 -13.61
C ALA A 18 4.52 1.12 -14.13
N VAL A 19 3.96 0.17 -13.40
CA VAL A 19 3.85 -1.24 -13.82
C VAL A 19 3.02 -1.35 -15.10
N PHE A 20 1.87 -0.68 -15.17
CA PHE A 20 1.04 -0.66 -16.39
C PHE A 20 1.74 0.04 -17.57
N GLY A 21 2.57 1.06 -17.29
CA GLY A 21 3.42 1.69 -18.29
C GLY A 21 4.47 0.74 -18.85
N LEU A 22 5.15 -0.02 -17.99
CA LEU A 22 6.15 -1.01 -18.42
C LEU A 22 5.55 -2.14 -19.26
N ASP A 23 4.28 -2.51 -19.01
CA ASP A 23 3.49 -3.41 -19.87
C ASP A 23 3.37 -2.88 -21.30
N GLN A 24 2.95 -1.62 -21.41
CA GLN A 24 2.68 -0.97 -22.68
C GLN A 24 3.96 -0.73 -23.48
N LEU A 25 5.11 -0.62 -22.82
CA LEU A 25 6.43 -0.61 -23.46
C LEU A 25 6.92 -2.02 -23.84
N GLY A 26 6.21 -3.09 -23.47
CA GLY A 26 6.59 -4.48 -23.72
C GLY A 26 7.79 -4.95 -22.90
N VAL A 27 8.09 -4.28 -21.78
CA VAL A 27 9.23 -4.61 -20.91
C VAL A 27 8.88 -5.75 -19.94
N ILE A 28 7.61 -5.83 -19.54
CA ILE A 28 7.04 -6.88 -18.68
C ILE A 28 5.71 -7.34 -19.27
N ASP A 29 5.29 -8.56 -18.92
CA ASP A 29 4.01 -9.13 -19.35
C ASP A 29 3.07 -9.21 -18.13
N LEU A 30 2.07 -8.31 -18.08
CA LEU A 30 1.06 -8.34 -17.04
C LEU A 30 -0.03 -9.36 -17.34
N SER A 31 0.21 -10.58 -16.88
CA SER A 31 -0.88 -11.54 -16.69
C SER A 31 -1.90 -11.03 -15.66
N ALA A 32 -3.16 -11.45 -15.79
CA ALA A 32 -4.23 -11.08 -14.86
C ALA A 32 -3.89 -11.38 -13.38
N GLY A 33 -3.09 -12.42 -13.13
CA GLY A 33 -2.59 -12.74 -11.78
C GLY A 33 -1.60 -11.71 -11.23
N LEU A 34 -0.74 -11.16 -12.09
CA LEU A 34 0.22 -10.13 -11.71
C LEU A 34 -0.48 -8.80 -11.40
N VAL A 35 -1.50 -8.43 -12.18
CA VAL A 35 -2.34 -7.25 -11.91
C VAL A 35 -3.00 -7.37 -10.54
N ALA A 36 -3.61 -8.52 -10.24
CA ALA A 36 -4.25 -8.77 -8.94
C ALA A 36 -3.24 -8.69 -7.79
N ALA A 37 -2.03 -9.24 -7.96
CA ALA A 37 -0.97 -9.16 -6.96
C ALA A 37 -0.53 -7.72 -6.69
N VAL A 38 -0.35 -6.91 -7.75
CA VAL A 38 0.05 -5.50 -7.65
C VAL A 38 -1.02 -4.66 -6.94
N VAL A 39 -2.30 -4.88 -7.27
CA VAL A 39 -3.42 -4.19 -6.61
C VAL A 39 -3.55 -4.62 -5.14
N CYS A 40 -3.40 -5.91 -4.83
CA CYS A 40 -3.38 -6.40 -3.44
C CYS A 40 -2.22 -5.81 -2.64
N ALA A 41 -1.02 -5.74 -3.21
CA ALA A 41 0.14 -5.14 -2.57
C ALA A 41 -0.06 -3.63 -2.31
N ALA A 42 -0.61 -2.90 -3.29
CA ALA A 42 -0.97 -1.49 -3.15
C ALA A 42 -2.00 -1.25 -2.04
N ALA A 43 -3.07 -2.04 -1.99
CA ALA A 43 -4.07 -1.96 -0.94
C ALA A 43 -3.49 -2.32 0.44
N GLY A 44 -2.69 -3.39 0.52
CA GLY A 44 -1.99 -3.80 1.74
C GLY A 44 -1.06 -2.72 2.28
N LEU A 45 -0.32 -2.03 1.41
CA LEU A 45 0.55 -0.91 1.80
C LEU A 45 -0.25 0.22 2.45
N VAL A 46 -1.39 0.60 1.86
CA VAL A 46 -2.26 1.65 2.40
C VAL A 46 -2.87 1.23 3.74
N LEU A 47 -3.30 -0.02 3.87
CA LEU A 47 -3.83 -0.56 5.13
C LEU A 47 -2.77 -0.63 6.23
N VAL A 48 -1.55 -1.07 5.91
CA VAL A 48 -0.42 -1.10 6.86
C VAL A 48 -0.11 0.33 7.31
N VAL A 49 -0.01 1.30 6.41
CA VAL A 49 0.26 2.70 6.78
C VAL A 49 -0.89 3.31 7.57
N SER A 50 -2.13 2.89 7.32
CA SER A 50 -3.31 3.32 8.09
C SER A 50 -3.35 2.68 9.47
N GLY A 51 -2.89 1.43 9.62
CA GLY A 51 -2.85 0.68 10.88
C GLY A 51 -1.57 0.89 11.71
N LEU A 52 -0.49 1.42 11.11
CA LEU A 52 0.72 1.88 11.80
C LEU A 52 0.50 3.24 12.50
N GLU A 53 -0.69 3.46 13.07
CA GLU A 53 -0.80 4.45 14.12
C GLU A 53 0.26 4.10 15.19
N PRO A 54 1.11 5.05 15.60
CA PRO A 54 1.69 4.91 16.91
C PRO A 54 0.50 4.90 17.87
N GLY A 55 0.16 3.72 18.40
CA GLY A 55 -0.30 3.74 19.77
C GLY A 55 0.76 4.49 20.61
N ASP A 56 0.46 5.35 21.57
CA ASP A 56 -0.66 5.25 22.52
C ASP A 56 -1.26 3.85 22.54
N GLY A 57 -0.35 2.88 22.66
CA GLY A 57 -0.70 1.57 23.08
C GLY A 57 -1.35 1.76 24.43
N GLY A 58 -2.57 1.26 24.56
CA GLY A 58 -3.08 0.86 25.85
C GLY A 58 -2.11 -0.17 26.46
N ALA A 59 -1.03 0.33 27.06
CA ALA A 59 -0.27 -0.33 28.12
C ALA A 59 -0.82 0.22 29.43
N GLY A 60 -2.08 -0.12 29.70
CA GLY A 60 -2.83 0.27 30.90
C GLY A 60 -3.89 -0.77 31.23
N ARG A 61 -3.59 -2.04 30.99
CA ARG A 61 -4.34 -3.17 31.54
C ARG A 61 -3.35 -4.08 32.27
N GLY A 62 -3.18 -3.82 33.55
CA GLY A 62 -2.38 -4.64 34.46
C GLY A 62 -1.80 -3.84 35.62
N ASP A 63 -2.36 -4.08 36.81
CA ASP A 63 -1.90 -3.74 38.16
C ASP A 63 -2.28 -2.39 38.81
N ARG A 64 -3.03 -2.57 39.93
CA ARG A 64 -3.52 -1.67 40.99
C ARG A 64 -4.97 -1.17 40.85
#